data_AF-A0AAJ0M7L5-F1
#
_entry.id   AF-A0AAJ0M7L5-F1
#
_cell.length_a   1.000
_cell.length_b   1.000
_cell.length_c   1.000
_cell.angle_alpha   90.00
_cell.angle_beta   90.00
_cell.angle_gamma   90.00
#
_symmetry.space_group_name_H-M   'P 1'
#
loop_
_entity.id
_entity.type
_entity.pdbx_description
1 polymer ?
#
loop_
_entity_poly.entity_id
_entity_poly.type
_entity_poly.pdbx_seq_one_letter_code
_entity_poly.pdbx_strand_id
1 'polypeptide(L)'
;MSGLVITDKDEVEFVGRRKRVDGSYSALYFQWVAGDVSEEDALYCGSIGGDRSKHTVEQINAALRKVPSEHVFFPLPIPWHIARTPVTVADTWEVEPRGGFFLKRPFFPPAADYDPEEEGWSMMAVWFTSEVRMLETLSRHPQHPNIVKYHGCRVRKGRVTGIMLGRCDGDNLWEHLQSGKTVNKEPFLTALASAVDHLHNVVGIVHNDIQPLNIMVSPDGTPTLVDLGAAEVAGADILSDRPHGYPTSRKSRDLAALNKLRTWLDEPVAPRLNRAVH
;
A
#
# COMPACT_ATOMS: atom_id res chain seq x y z
N MET A 1 -1.88 5.47 12.00
CA MET A 1 -2.66 4.38 11.41
C MET A 1 -2.12 4.20 10.01
N SER A 2 -1.30 3.19 9.78
CA SER A 2 -0.89 2.75 8.42
C SER A 2 -1.55 1.40 8.20
N GLY A 3 -2.85 1.46 7.96
CA GLY A 3 -3.64 0.38 7.41
C GLY A 3 -4.11 0.85 6.04
N LEU A 4 -4.19 -0.08 5.11
CA LEU A 4 -4.83 0.08 3.81
C LEU A 4 -6.09 0.96 3.95
N VAL A 5 -6.06 2.20 3.48
CA VAL A 5 -7.27 3.03 3.50
C VAL A 5 -8.14 2.61 2.33
N ILE A 6 -9.24 1.96 2.67
CA ILE A 6 -10.36 1.72 1.76
C ILE A 6 -11.14 3.03 1.69
N THR A 7 -11.11 3.74 0.55
CA THR A 7 -12.14 4.74 0.26
C THR A 7 -12.64 4.61 -1.18
N ASP A 8 -13.90 4.20 -1.28
CA ASP A 8 -14.80 4.73 -2.31
C ASP A 8 -15.09 6.19 -1.94
N LYS A 9 -15.03 7.09 -2.93
CA LYS A 9 -15.55 8.47 -2.94
C LYS A 9 -14.68 9.60 -2.38
N ASP A 10 -15.00 10.79 -2.89
CA ASP A 10 -14.35 12.11 -2.78
C ASP A 10 -14.28 12.71 -1.36
N GLU A 11 -14.05 11.90 -0.33
CA GLU A 11 -14.04 12.33 1.07
C GLU A 11 -12.65 12.75 1.55
N VAL A 12 -12.65 13.72 2.47
CA VAL A 12 -11.44 14.23 3.10
C VAL A 12 -11.03 13.32 4.25
N GLU A 13 -9.85 12.72 4.14
CA GLU A 13 -9.27 11.81 5.12
C GLU A 13 -8.32 12.52 6.08
N PHE A 14 -8.43 12.22 7.37
CA PHE A 14 -7.42 12.61 8.35
C PHE A 14 -6.32 11.58 8.41
N VAL A 15 -5.08 12.02 8.22
CA VAL A 15 -3.97 11.10 7.95
C VAL A 15 -2.96 11.09 9.10
N GLY A 16 -2.78 12.20 9.82
CA GLY A 16 -1.83 12.24 10.93
C GLY A 16 -1.63 13.60 11.61
N ARG A 17 -0.60 13.66 12.46
CA ARG A 17 -0.18 14.89 13.14
C ARG A 17 1.32 15.12 12.90
N ARG A 18 1.70 16.37 12.64
CA ARG A 18 3.10 16.80 12.49
C ARG A 18 3.47 17.72 13.62
N LYS A 19 4.61 17.47 14.26
CA LYS A 19 5.18 18.38 15.25
C LYS A 19 5.91 19.51 14.51
N ARG A 20 5.55 20.75 14.80
CA ARG A 20 6.19 21.96 14.26
C ARG A 20 7.45 22.27 15.06
N VAL A 21 8.34 23.08 14.47
CA VAL A 21 9.61 23.51 15.09
C VAL A 21 9.38 24.24 16.42
N ASP A 22 8.26 24.96 16.54
CA ASP A 22 7.84 25.66 17.77
C ASP A 22 7.25 24.74 18.85
N GLY A 23 7.22 23.42 18.63
CA GLY A 23 6.69 22.42 19.56
C GLY A 23 5.17 22.21 19.49
N SER A 24 4.43 23.00 18.71
CA SER A 24 3.01 22.80 18.46
C SER A 24 2.75 21.69 17.42
N TYR A 25 1.48 21.29 17.25
CA TYR A 25 1.10 20.23 16.31
C TYR A 25 0.16 20.75 15.24
N SER A 26 0.28 20.19 14.02
CA SER A 26 -0.69 20.39 12.94
C SER A 26 -1.34 19.06 12.58
N ALA A 27 -2.65 19.07 12.34
CA ALA A 27 -3.42 17.97 11.80
C ALA A 27 -3.31 17.97 10.27
N LEU A 28 -3.05 16.80 9.68
CA LEU A 28 -2.83 16.62 8.24
C LEU A 28 -4.02 15.90 7.60
N TYR A 29 -4.43 16.41 6.44
CA TYR A 29 -5.59 15.94 5.71
C TYR A 29 -5.25 15.73 4.24
N PHE A 30 -5.77 14.65 3.65
CA PHE A 30 -5.74 14.39 2.21
C PHE A 30 -7.16 14.24 1.67
N GLN A 31 -7.35 14.57 0.40
CA GLN A 31 -8.58 14.27 -0.32
C GLN A 31 -8.21 13.76 -1.70
N TRP A 32 -8.70 12.58 -2.03
CA TRP A 32 -8.66 12.06 -3.38
C TRP A 32 -9.90 12.49 -4.12
N VAL A 33 -9.73 13.07 -5.30
CA VAL A 33 -10.83 13.36 -6.22
C VAL A 33 -10.58 12.54 -7.48
N ALA A 34 -11.52 11.65 -7.79
CA ALA A 34 -11.43 10.88 -9.04
C ALA A 34 -11.74 11.83 -10.20
N GLY A 35 -10.85 11.90 -11.18
CA GLY A 35 -11.16 12.61 -12.43
C GLY A 35 -12.21 11.84 -13.22
N ASP A 36 -12.99 12.51 -14.07
CA ASP A 36 -13.75 11.81 -15.10
C ASP A 36 -12.82 11.30 -16.24
N VAL A 37 -13.37 10.73 -17.32
CA VAL A 37 -12.58 10.20 -18.46
C VAL A 37 -11.72 11.28 -19.14
N SER A 38 -12.07 12.56 -19.00
CA SER A 38 -11.37 13.71 -19.57
C SER A 38 -10.38 14.38 -18.59
N GLU A 39 -10.50 14.08 -17.30
CA GLU A 39 -9.71 14.66 -16.22
C GLU A 39 -8.72 13.67 -15.58
N GLU A 40 -7.60 14.21 -15.09
CA GLU A 40 -6.69 13.40 -14.27
C GLU A 40 -7.31 13.21 -12.89
N ASP A 41 -6.99 12.08 -12.24
CA ASP A 41 -7.20 12.00 -10.80
C ASP A 41 -6.47 13.16 -10.12
N ALA A 42 -6.98 13.63 -8.99
CA ALA A 42 -6.35 14.71 -8.25
C ALA A 42 -6.17 14.32 -6.79
N LEU A 43 -4.98 14.60 -6.27
CA LEU A 43 -4.71 14.57 -4.85
C LEU A 43 -4.69 16.00 -4.33
N TYR A 44 -5.42 16.23 -3.24
CA TYR A 44 -5.36 17.44 -2.47
C TYR A 44 -4.81 17.14 -1.09
N CYS A 45 -4.00 18.04 -0.56
CA CYS A 45 -3.41 17.90 0.76
C CYS A 45 -3.26 19.24 1.45
N GLY A 46 -3.27 19.22 2.78
CA GLY A 46 -3.05 20.40 3.59
C GLY A 46 -2.98 20.09 5.07
N SER A 47 -2.52 21.06 5.85
CA SER A 47 -2.50 20.97 7.31
C SER A 47 -3.16 22.17 7.98
N ILE A 48 -3.69 21.90 9.18
CA ILE A 48 -4.28 22.91 10.05
C ILE A 48 -3.65 22.76 11.43
N GLY A 49 -3.13 23.87 11.98
CA GLY A 49 -2.59 23.90 13.33
C GLY A 49 -3.67 23.67 14.38
N GLY A 50 -3.37 22.87 15.41
CA GLY A 50 -4.28 22.62 16.53
C GLY A 50 -4.91 21.23 16.53
N ASP A 51 -5.92 21.05 17.39
CA ASP A 51 -6.61 19.77 17.56
C ASP A 51 -7.64 19.55 16.45
N ARG A 52 -7.50 18.44 15.71
CA ARG A 52 -8.44 17.98 14.68
C ARG A 52 -9.90 18.05 15.12
N SER A 53 -10.19 17.74 16.38
CA SER A 53 -11.58 17.73 16.89
C SER A 53 -12.27 19.10 16.78
N LYS A 54 -11.49 20.17 16.57
CA LYS A 54 -11.95 21.56 16.48
C LYS A 54 -12.03 22.09 15.05
N HIS A 55 -11.61 21.33 14.04
CA HIS A 55 -11.59 21.77 12.65
C HIS A 55 -12.93 21.48 11.97
N THR A 56 -13.54 22.48 11.35
CA THR A 56 -14.74 22.29 10.52
C THR A 56 -14.37 21.81 9.12
N VAL A 57 -15.33 21.24 8.39
CA VAL A 57 -15.13 20.78 7.00
C VAL A 57 -14.67 21.93 6.10
N GLU A 58 -15.24 23.12 6.28
CA GLU A 58 -14.87 24.31 5.51
C GLU A 58 -13.42 24.73 5.76
N GLN A 59 -12.98 24.67 7.02
CA GLN A 59 -11.60 24.97 7.39
C GLN A 59 -10.64 23.97 6.75
N ILE A 60 -10.98 22.68 6.78
CA ILE A 60 -10.19 21.62 6.16
C ILE A 60 -10.09 21.87 4.65
N ASN A 61 -11.21 22.06 3.97
CA ASN A 61 -11.23 22.32 2.52
C ASN A 61 -10.42 23.56 2.13
N ALA A 62 -10.46 24.63 2.93
CA ALA A 62 -9.69 25.85 2.66
C ALA A 62 -8.16 25.66 2.81
N ALA A 63 -7.74 24.71 3.66
CA ALA A 63 -6.34 24.36 3.87
C ALA A 63 -5.78 23.42 2.79
N LEU A 64 -6.64 22.73 2.04
CA LEU A 64 -6.22 21.83 0.98
C LEU A 64 -5.65 22.59 -0.22
N ARG A 65 -4.59 22.03 -0.80
CA ARG A 65 -3.96 22.47 -2.05
C ARG A 65 -3.81 21.27 -2.97
N LYS A 66 -4.04 21.49 -4.27
CA LYS A 66 -3.85 20.46 -5.28
C LYS A 66 -2.36 20.14 -5.41
N VAL A 67 -2.02 18.86 -5.29
CA VAL A 67 -0.70 18.36 -5.62
C VAL A 67 -0.59 18.24 -7.14
N PRO A 68 0.47 18.78 -7.78
CA PRO A 68 0.71 18.58 -9.20
C PRO A 68 0.75 17.10 -9.55
N SER A 69 0.02 16.72 -10.59
CA SER A 69 -0.13 15.32 -11.03
C SER A 69 1.19 14.61 -11.27
N GLU A 70 2.21 15.34 -11.73
CA GLU A 70 3.57 14.85 -11.98
C GLU A 70 4.32 14.41 -10.72
N HIS A 71 3.89 14.86 -9.53
CA HIS A 71 4.45 14.46 -8.24
C HIS A 71 3.73 13.23 -7.65
N VAL A 72 2.55 12.90 -8.20
CA VAL A 72 1.64 11.86 -7.68
C VAL A 72 1.58 10.65 -8.61
N PHE A 73 1.61 10.89 -9.92
CA PHE A 73 1.38 9.91 -10.97
C PHE A 73 2.58 9.82 -11.91
N PHE A 74 2.87 8.60 -12.32
CA PHE A 74 4.16 8.30 -12.95
C PHE A 74 3.98 8.10 -14.46
N PRO A 75 4.79 8.78 -15.31
CA PRO A 75 4.68 8.63 -16.74
C PRO A 75 5.05 7.20 -17.17
N LEU A 76 4.44 6.75 -18.27
CA LEU A 76 4.89 5.57 -18.99
C LEU A 76 5.91 5.95 -20.08
N PRO A 77 7.00 5.17 -20.26
CA PRO A 77 7.44 4.08 -19.39
C PRO A 77 7.96 4.60 -18.04
N ILE A 78 7.83 3.80 -16.97
CA ILE A 78 8.34 4.18 -15.65
C ILE A 78 9.87 4.40 -15.74
N PRO A 79 10.39 5.61 -15.48
CA PRO A 79 11.79 5.96 -15.82
C PRO A 79 12.85 5.10 -15.14
N TRP A 80 12.58 4.62 -13.94
CA TRP A 80 13.51 3.86 -13.08
C TRP A 80 13.40 2.35 -13.25
N HIS A 81 12.50 1.88 -14.12
CA HIS A 81 12.49 0.49 -14.53
C HIS A 81 13.72 0.24 -15.41
N ILE A 82 14.75 -0.37 -14.81
CA ILE A 82 16.03 -0.73 -15.47
C ILE A 82 15.81 -1.49 -16.80
N ALA A 83 14.67 -2.15 -16.96
CA ALA A 83 14.32 -2.93 -18.15
C ALA A 83 13.28 -2.30 -19.09
N ARG A 84 12.79 -1.06 -18.87
CA ARG A 84 11.62 -0.49 -19.60
C ARG A 84 10.44 -1.48 -19.67
N THR A 85 10.24 -2.25 -18.60
CA THR A 85 9.25 -3.33 -18.57
C THR A 85 7.88 -2.75 -18.92
N PRO A 86 7.17 -3.33 -19.89
CA PRO A 86 5.81 -2.92 -20.20
C PRO A 86 4.95 -3.03 -18.94
N VAL A 87 4.19 -1.97 -18.66
CA VAL A 87 3.14 -2.00 -17.64
C VAL A 87 1.90 -2.59 -18.28
N THR A 88 1.30 -3.57 -17.62
CA THR A 88 0.02 -4.14 -17.99
C THR A 88 -1.06 -3.09 -17.73
N VAL A 89 -1.76 -2.68 -18.78
CA VAL A 89 -2.83 -1.69 -18.75
C VAL A 89 -4.13 -2.46 -18.47
N ALA A 90 -4.75 -2.25 -17.31
CA ALA A 90 -5.92 -3.04 -16.90
C ALA A 90 -7.14 -2.74 -17.78
N ASP A 91 -7.72 -3.72 -18.48
CA ASP A 91 -8.82 -3.51 -19.45
C ASP A 91 -10.13 -2.92 -18.86
N THR A 92 -10.30 -2.96 -17.54
CA THR A 92 -11.51 -2.53 -16.84
C THR A 92 -11.39 -1.08 -16.35
N TRP A 93 -11.45 -0.14 -17.30
CA TRP A 93 -11.26 1.30 -17.06
C TRP A 93 -12.47 2.02 -16.45
N GLU A 94 -13.68 1.62 -16.82
CA GLU A 94 -14.93 2.38 -16.55
C GLU A 94 -15.70 1.91 -15.32
N VAL A 95 -15.13 1.00 -14.54
CA VAL A 95 -15.88 0.27 -13.53
C VAL A 95 -15.33 0.59 -12.14
N GLU A 96 -15.85 1.66 -11.54
CA GLU A 96 -16.06 1.63 -10.09
C GLU A 96 -16.87 0.37 -9.73
N PRO A 97 -16.58 -0.24 -8.57
CA PRO A 97 -16.43 -1.68 -8.42
C PRO A 97 -17.70 -2.44 -8.79
N ARG A 98 -17.72 -3.08 -9.98
CA ARG A 98 -18.53 -4.28 -10.19
C ARG A 98 -17.91 -5.39 -9.36
N GLY A 99 -18.18 -5.37 -8.06
CA GLY A 99 -18.10 -6.47 -7.10
C GLY A 99 -16.76 -7.18 -6.85
N GLY A 100 -15.72 -7.03 -7.67
CA GLY A 100 -14.55 -7.94 -7.63
C GLY A 100 -13.18 -7.29 -7.73
N PHE A 101 -13.11 -5.96 -7.81
CA PHE A 101 -11.84 -5.24 -7.95
C PHE A 101 -11.60 -4.27 -6.79
N PHE A 102 -10.33 -4.05 -6.50
CA PHE A 102 -9.83 -3.06 -5.56
C PHE A 102 -8.81 -2.18 -6.27
N LEU A 103 -9.01 -0.87 -6.23
CA LEU A 103 -8.08 0.11 -6.77
C LEU A 103 -7.15 0.59 -5.64
N LYS A 104 -5.89 0.17 -5.67
CA LYS A 104 -4.85 0.72 -4.78
C LYS A 104 -4.30 2.00 -5.40
N ARG A 105 -4.51 3.14 -4.74
CA ARG A 105 -3.91 4.44 -5.11
C ARG A 105 -2.51 4.56 -4.49
N PRO A 106 -1.64 5.44 -5.01
CA PRO A 106 -0.35 5.69 -4.38
C PRO A 106 -0.53 6.14 -2.93
N PHE A 107 0.24 5.55 -2.02
CA PHE A 107 0.19 5.92 -0.61
C PHE A 107 1.04 7.18 -0.39
N PHE A 108 0.45 8.18 0.26
CA PHE A 108 1.13 9.40 0.66
C PHE A 108 1.34 9.34 2.18
N PRO A 109 2.57 9.43 2.69
CA PRO A 109 2.80 9.44 4.11
C PRO A 109 2.20 10.73 4.70
N PRO A 110 1.46 10.64 5.81
CA PRO A 110 0.86 11.79 6.47
C PRO A 110 1.81 12.90 6.91
N ALA A 111 3.13 12.66 6.94
CA ALA A 111 4.08 13.52 7.64
C ALA A 111 4.60 14.71 6.82
N ALA A 112 4.34 14.74 5.50
CA ALA A 112 4.75 15.83 4.64
C ALA A 112 3.56 16.78 4.41
N ASP A 113 3.70 18.05 4.81
CA ASP A 113 2.96 19.10 4.12
C ASP A 113 3.40 19.05 2.65
N TYR A 114 2.49 19.31 1.70
CA TYR A 114 2.96 19.46 0.34
C TYR A 114 3.83 20.71 0.21
N ASP A 115 5.14 20.48 0.21
CA ASP A 115 6.14 21.45 -0.16
C ASP A 115 6.63 21.11 -1.57
N PRO A 116 6.33 21.95 -2.58
CA PRO A 116 6.81 21.75 -3.94
C PRO A 116 8.34 21.77 -4.06
N GLU A 117 9.04 22.31 -3.05
CA GLU A 117 10.50 22.40 -3.02
C GLU A 117 11.16 21.21 -2.29
N GLU A 118 10.39 20.31 -1.66
CA GLU A 118 10.92 19.15 -0.93
C GLU A 118 11.22 17.97 -1.86
N GLU A 119 12.44 17.42 -1.80
CA GLU A 119 12.87 16.29 -2.66
C GLU A 119 12.13 14.96 -2.37
N GLY A 120 11.40 14.87 -1.25
CA GLY A 120 10.76 13.65 -0.74
C GLY A 120 9.74 13.00 -1.68
N TRP A 121 9.18 13.74 -2.64
CA TRP A 121 8.24 13.22 -3.65
C TRP A 121 8.85 12.12 -4.51
N SER A 122 10.16 12.21 -4.78
CA SER A 122 10.89 11.19 -5.55
C SER A 122 10.91 9.84 -4.84
N MET A 123 10.96 9.81 -3.50
CA MET A 123 10.98 8.57 -2.73
C MET A 123 9.61 7.87 -2.73
N MET A 124 8.53 8.63 -2.61
CA MET A 124 7.16 8.09 -2.69
C MET A 124 6.90 7.45 -4.06
N ALA A 125 7.38 8.12 -5.12
CA ALA A 125 7.38 7.59 -6.47
C ALA A 125 8.09 6.24 -6.55
N VAL A 126 9.26 6.14 -5.93
CA VAL A 126 10.04 4.91 -5.88
C VAL A 126 9.26 3.78 -5.20
N TRP A 127 8.61 4.02 -4.05
CA TRP A 127 7.85 2.97 -3.36
C TRP A 127 6.66 2.46 -4.17
N PHE A 128 5.84 3.36 -4.69
CA PHE A 128 4.68 2.95 -5.49
C PHE A 128 5.09 2.23 -6.78
N THR A 129 6.11 2.74 -7.47
CA THR A 129 6.60 2.10 -8.70
C THR A 129 7.34 0.78 -8.43
N SER A 130 7.95 0.61 -7.24
CA SER A 130 8.52 -0.67 -6.81
C SER A 130 7.43 -1.74 -6.64
N GLU A 131 6.27 -1.37 -6.07
CA GLU A 131 5.14 -2.30 -5.98
C GLU A 131 4.65 -2.73 -7.37
N VAL A 132 4.48 -1.78 -8.29
CA VAL A 132 4.11 -2.07 -9.68
C VAL A 132 5.11 -3.04 -10.31
N ARG A 133 6.42 -2.80 -10.12
CA ARG A 133 7.48 -3.69 -10.64
C ARG A 133 7.33 -5.13 -10.13
N MET A 134 7.05 -5.29 -8.84
CA MET A 134 6.90 -6.60 -8.21
C MET A 134 5.62 -7.31 -8.68
N LEU A 135 4.51 -6.59 -8.82
CA LEU A 135 3.25 -7.13 -9.33
C LEU A 135 3.35 -7.53 -10.81
N GLU A 136 4.03 -6.74 -11.64
CA GLU A 136 4.35 -7.12 -13.03
C GLU A 136 5.25 -8.36 -13.09
N THR A 137 6.15 -8.54 -12.13
CA THR A 137 7.00 -9.74 -12.05
C THR A 137 6.17 -10.96 -11.65
N LEU A 138 5.28 -10.80 -10.67
CA LEU A 138 4.33 -11.83 -10.23
C LEU A 138 3.42 -12.30 -11.36
N SER A 139 2.85 -11.37 -12.17
CA SER A 139 1.89 -11.72 -13.23
C SER A 139 2.46 -12.54 -14.39
N ARG A 140 3.78 -12.61 -14.52
CA ARG A 140 4.46 -13.46 -15.52
C ARG A 140 4.50 -14.93 -15.11
N HIS A 141 3.99 -15.28 -13.93
CA HIS A 141 3.98 -16.62 -13.37
C HIS A 141 2.54 -17.09 -13.10
N PRO A 142 2.30 -18.40 -12.89
CA PRO A 142 0.98 -18.92 -12.56
C PRO A 142 0.41 -18.28 -11.28
N GLN A 143 -0.86 -17.88 -11.30
CA GLN A 143 -1.53 -17.32 -10.12
C GLN A 143 -1.58 -18.33 -8.96
N HIS A 144 -1.27 -17.87 -7.75
CA HIS A 144 -1.46 -18.63 -6.50
C HIS A 144 -2.77 -18.22 -5.80
N PRO A 145 -3.58 -19.14 -5.25
CA PRO A 145 -4.87 -18.82 -4.63
C PRO A 145 -4.77 -17.93 -3.38
N ASN A 146 -3.66 -18.01 -2.63
CA ASN A 146 -3.43 -17.24 -1.41
C ASN A 146 -2.53 -16.00 -1.61
N ILE A 147 -2.42 -15.49 -2.84
CA ILE A 147 -1.73 -14.22 -3.16
C ILE A 147 -2.72 -13.34 -3.91
N VAL A 148 -2.74 -12.04 -3.61
CA VAL A 148 -3.61 -11.08 -4.30
C VAL A 148 -3.48 -11.19 -5.81
N LYS A 149 -4.62 -11.15 -6.51
CA LYS A 149 -4.63 -11.15 -7.97
C LYS A 149 -4.30 -9.75 -8.49
N TYR A 150 -3.32 -9.65 -9.38
CA TYR A 150 -3.02 -8.41 -10.10
C TYR A 150 -3.71 -8.39 -11.45
N HIS A 151 -4.38 -7.27 -11.77
CA HIS A 151 -5.13 -7.08 -13.02
C HIS A 151 -4.50 -6.05 -13.96
N GLY A 152 -3.38 -5.42 -13.56
CA GLY A 152 -2.76 -4.33 -14.29
C GLY A 152 -2.84 -3.00 -13.54
N CYS A 153 -2.22 -1.98 -14.11
CA CYS A 153 -2.30 -0.62 -13.66
C CYS A 153 -3.45 0.14 -14.31
N ARG A 154 -4.00 1.08 -13.55
CA ARG A 154 -4.78 2.19 -14.08
C ARG A 154 -3.82 3.28 -14.54
N VAL A 155 -4.03 3.77 -15.75
CA VAL A 155 -3.24 4.67 -16.58
C VAL A 155 -4.15 5.76 -17.14
N ARG A 156 -3.96 7.00 -16.73
CA ARG A 156 -4.70 8.16 -17.25
C ARG A 156 -3.73 9.19 -17.80
N LYS A 157 -4.02 9.74 -18.98
CA LYS A 157 -3.16 10.70 -19.69
C LYS A 157 -1.68 10.27 -19.75
N GLY A 158 -1.45 8.97 -19.99
CA GLY A 158 -0.12 8.39 -20.09
C GLY A 158 0.61 8.18 -18.74
N ARG A 159 -0.07 8.34 -17.61
CA ARG A 159 0.49 8.15 -16.26
C ARG A 159 -0.20 7.06 -15.48
N VAL A 160 0.53 6.25 -14.72
CA VAL A 160 -0.03 5.29 -13.77
C VAL A 160 -0.67 6.04 -12.59
N THR A 161 -1.97 5.87 -12.39
CA THR A 161 -2.76 6.49 -11.31
C THR A 161 -3.33 5.50 -10.30
N GLY A 162 -3.01 4.21 -10.45
CA GLY A 162 -3.40 3.19 -9.48
C GLY A 162 -3.06 1.77 -9.95
N ILE A 163 -3.19 0.83 -9.03
CA ILE A 163 -2.98 -0.61 -9.24
C ILE A 163 -4.35 -1.29 -9.09
N MET A 164 -4.76 -2.05 -10.09
CA MET A 164 -5.99 -2.83 -10.05
C MET A 164 -5.69 -4.22 -9.48
N LEU A 165 -6.26 -4.51 -8.31
CA LEU A 165 -6.13 -5.77 -7.60
C LEU A 165 -7.49 -6.49 -7.53
N GLY A 166 -7.46 -7.80 -7.35
CA GLY A 166 -8.65 -8.56 -7.00
C GLY A 166 -9.12 -8.16 -5.60
N ARG A 167 -10.42 -7.89 -5.44
CA ARG A 167 -10.99 -7.59 -4.14
C ARG A 167 -10.89 -8.82 -3.25
N CYS A 168 -10.27 -8.65 -2.08
CA CYS A 168 -10.28 -9.68 -1.05
C CYS A 168 -11.53 -9.49 -0.21
N ASP A 169 -12.32 -10.55 -0.06
CA ASP A 169 -13.47 -10.53 0.85
C ASP A 169 -12.95 -10.56 2.29
N GLY A 170 -13.57 -9.75 3.18
CA GLY A 170 -13.23 -9.71 4.60
C GLY A 170 -12.20 -8.65 4.99
N ASP A 171 -11.70 -8.79 6.22
CA ASP A 171 -10.84 -7.81 6.90
C ASP A 171 -9.38 -8.31 6.91
N ASN A 172 -8.43 -7.43 7.25
CA ASN A 172 -7.08 -7.92 7.53
C ASN A 172 -7.06 -8.78 8.81
N LEU A 173 -6.06 -9.64 8.98
CA LEU A 173 -5.99 -10.62 10.06
C LEU A 173 -6.10 -9.97 11.45
N TRP A 174 -5.53 -8.78 11.64
CA TRP A 174 -5.63 -8.08 12.92
C TRP A 174 -7.08 -7.65 13.21
N GLU A 175 -7.72 -6.97 12.26
CA GLU A 175 -9.12 -6.54 12.39
C GLU A 175 -10.08 -7.73 12.52
N HIS A 176 -9.83 -8.79 11.77
CA HIS A 176 -10.58 -10.03 11.84
C HIS A 176 -10.59 -10.59 13.27
N LEU A 177 -9.43 -10.71 13.91
CA LEU A 177 -9.33 -11.20 15.29
C LEU A 177 -9.91 -10.20 16.31
N GLN A 178 -9.74 -8.89 16.08
CA GLN A 178 -10.34 -7.85 16.93
C GLN A 178 -11.87 -7.85 16.91
N SER A 179 -12.48 -8.28 15.81
CA SER A 179 -13.93 -8.47 15.72
C SER A 179 -14.45 -9.70 16.47
N GLY A 180 -13.57 -10.45 17.15
CA GLY A 180 -13.90 -11.67 17.89
C GLY A 180 -14.00 -12.93 17.04
N LYS A 181 -13.68 -12.84 15.74
CA LYS A 181 -13.60 -14.01 14.85
C LYS A 181 -12.27 -14.75 15.09
N THR A 182 -12.22 -16.02 14.69
CA THR A 182 -11.04 -16.88 14.85
C THR A 182 -10.65 -17.52 13.52
N VAL A 183 -9.39 -17.93 13.41
CA VAL A 183 -8.87 -18.69 12.27
C VAL A 183 -8.43 -20.07 12.72
N ASN A 184 -8.56 -21.07 11.85
CA ASN A 184 -7.96 -22.38 12.11
C ASN A 184 -6.45 -22.30 11.85
N LYS A 185 -5.67 -22.23 12.94
CA LYS A 185 -4.25 -21.86 12.93
C LYS A 185 -3.40 -22.67 11.94
N GLU A 186 -3.46 -24.00 11.98
CA GLU A 186 -2.54 -24.83 11.18
C GLU A 186 -2.88 -24.80 9.67
N PRO A 187 -4.14 -24.96 9.23
CA PRO A 187 -4.50 -24.76 7.82
C PRO A 187 -4.18 -23.34 7.32
N PHE A 188 -4.44 -22.32 8.14
CA PHE A 188 -4.16 -20.93 7.80
C PHE A 188 -2.65 -20.70 7.55
N LEU A 189 -1.80 -21.14 8.47
CA LEU A 189 -0.35 -21.04 8.33
C LEU A 189 0.18 -21.88 7.18
N THR A 190 -0.42 -23.03 6.89
CA THR A 190 -0.06 -23.88 5.75
C THR A 190 -0.35 -23.17 4.42
N ALA A 191 -1.51 -22.56 4.28
CA ALA A 191 -1.89 -21.79 3.10
C ALA A 191 -0.98 -20.56 2.89
N LEU A 192 -0.64 -19.85 3.96
CA LEU A 192 0.34 -18.75 3.90
C LEU A 192 1.74 -19.22 3.52
N ALA A 193 2.20 -20.33 4.09
CA ALA A 193 3.49 -20.91 3.73
C ALA A 193 3.56 -21.30 2.26
N SER A 194 2.47 -21.83 1.69
CA SER A 194 2.35 -22.12 0.26
C SER A 194 2.48 -20.85 -0.61
N ALA A 195 1.83 -19.75 -0.21
CA ALA A 195 1.98 -18.47 -0.90
C ALA A 195 3.44 -17.95 -0.87
N VAL A 196 4.09 -18.01 0.29
CA VAL A 196 5.48 -17.56 0.45
C VAL A 196 6.44 -18.45 -0.35
N ASP A 197 6.23 -19.77 -0.35
CA ASP A 197 7.01 -20.70 -1.16
C ASP A 197 6.90 -20.38 -2.66
N HIS A 198 5.68 -20.10 -3.13
CA HIS A 198 5.43 -19.69 -4.50
C HIS A 198 6.19 -18.40 -4.87
N LEU A 199 6.12 -17.36 -4.04
CA LEU A 199 6.91 -16.13 -4.25
C LEU A 199 8.41 -16.43 -4.34
N HIS A 200 8.91 -17.27 -3.43
CA HIS A 200 10.34 -17.55 -3.31
C HIS A 200 10.89 -18.43 -4.42
N ASN A 201 10.16 -19.46 -4.82
CA ASN A 201 10.68 -20.57 -5.63
C ASN A 201 10.13 -20.59 -7.05
N VAL A 202 8.94 -20.02 -7.28
CA VAL A 202 8.36 -19.90 -8.62
C VAL A 202 8.65 -18.53 -9.22
N VAL A 203 8.46 -17.46 -8.44
CA VAL A 203 8.58 -16.07 -8.93
C VAL A 203 10.00 -15.50 -8.73
N GLY A 204 10.69 -15.91 -7.66
CA GLY A 204 12.03 -15.41 -7.32
C GLY A 204 12.06 -14.08 -6.56
N ILE A 205 10.96 -13.72 -5.90
CA ILE A 205 10.84 -12.50 -5.07
C ILE A 205 10.62 -12.85 -3.60
N VAL A 206 10.94 -11.90 -2.72
CA VAL A 206 10.73 -11.99 -1.27
C VAL A 206 9.77 -10.87 -0.87
N HIS A 207 8.79 -11.16 -0.03
CA HIS A 207 7.74 -10.20 0.36
C HIS A 207 8.27 -9.09 1.28
N ASN A 208 9.18 -9.42 2.21
CA ASN A 208 9.85 -8.55 3.17
C ASN A 208 8.98 -7.85 4.24
N ASP A 209 7.66 -7.81 4.06
CA ASP A 209 6.72 -7.20 5.02
C ASP A 209 5.52 -8.10 5.37
N ILE A 210 5.76 -9.39 5.66
CA ILE A 210 4.71 -10.30 6.12
C ILE A 210 4.32 -9.93 7.56
N GLN A 211 3.09 -9.46 7.74
CA GLN A 211 2.52 -9.07 9.02
C GLN A 211 0.98 -9.17 8.99
N PRO A 212 0.29 -9.18 10.15
CA PRO A 212 -1.17 -9.33 10.20
C PRO A 212 -1.95 -8.31 9.34
N LEU A 213 -1.42 -7.09 9.15
CA LEU A 213 -2.06 -6.05 8.35
C LEU A 213 -2.00 -6.31 6.83
N ASN A 214 -1.07 -7.18 6.38
CA ASN A 214 -0.86 -7.53 4.97
C ASN A 214 -1.41 -8.93 4.65
N ILE A 215 -2.31 -9.44 5.48
CA ILE A 215 -2.98 -10.73 5.28
C ILE A 215 -4.47 -10.50 5.38
N MET A 216 -5.19 -10.65 4.27
CA MET A 216 -6.65 -10.60 4.25
C MET A 216 -7.23 -11.96 4.62
N VAL A 217 -8.37 -11.97 5.32
CA VAL A 217 -9.04 -13.20 5.76
C VAL A 217 -10.46 -13.23 5.22
N SER A 218 -10.71 -14.15 4.30
CA SER A 218 -12.05 -14.34 3.72
C SER A 218 -13.03 -14.96 4.72
N PRO A 219 -14.35 -14.89 4.46
CA PRO A 219 -15.37 -15.42 5.37
C PRO A 219 -15.24 -16.91 5.70
N ASP A 220 -14.64 -17.70 4.81
CA ASP A 220 -14.34 -19.13 5.01
C ASP A 220 -13.03 -19.37 5.82
N GLY A 221 -12.34 -18.32 6.23
CA GLY A 221 -11.08 -18.37 6.99
C GLY A 221 -9.83 -18.54 6.12
N THR A 222 -9.94 -18.44 4.79
CA THR A 222 -8.80 -18.57 3.89
C THR A 222 -7.92 -17.29 3.88
N PRO A 223 -6.59 -17.40 4.03
CA PRO A 223 -5.71 -16.24 3.95
C PRO A 223 -5.41 -15.82 2.51
N THR A 224 -5.26 -14.52 2.29
CA THR A 224 -4.66 -13.96 1.07
C THR A 224 -3.54 -12.99 1.45
N LEU A 225 -2.32 -13.25 0.97
CA LEU A 225 -1.19 -12.34 1.12
C LEU A 225 -1.31 -11.16 0.16
N VAL A 226 -1.24 -9.95 0.69
CA VAL A 226 -1.40 -8.69 -0.04
C VAL A 226 -0.23 -7.74 0.22
N ASP A 227 -0.17 -6.64 -0.54
CA ASP A 227 0.82 -5.56 -0.41
C ASP A 227 2.26 -5.97 -0.73
N LEU A 228 2.65 -5.79 -2.00
CA LEU A 228 4.01 -6.06 -2.49
C LEU A 228 4.90 -4.80 -2.46
N GLY A 229 4.51 -3.75 -1.73
CA GLY A 229 5.26 -2.48 -1.69
C GLY A 229 6.67 -2.57 -1.12
N ALA A 230 6.93 -3.56 -0.26
CA ALA A 230 8.26 -3.87 0.27
C ALA A 230 8.94 -5.06 -0.44
N ALA A 231 8.24 -5.70 -1.36
CA ALA A 231 8.75 -6.89 -2.02
C ALA A 231 9.93 -6.52 -2.94
N GLU A 232 10.89 -7.43 -3.06
CA GLU A 232 12.03 -7.25 -3.95
C GLU A 232 12.60 -8.60 -4.37
N VAL A 233 13.29 -8.63 -5.51
CA VAL A 233 14.00 -9.80 -6.03
C VAL A 233 14.91 -10.39 -4.95
N ALA A 234 14.89 -11.72 -4.81
CA ALA A 234 15.74 -12.40 -3.85
C ALA A 234 17.22 -12.08 -4.10
N GLY A 235 17.92 -11.60 -3.07
CA GLY A 235 19.33 -11.21 -3.13
C GLY A 235 19.58 -9.75 -3.51
N ALA A 236 18.56 -9.00 -3.95
CA ALA A 236 18.71 -7.56 -4.21
C ALA A 236 18.64 -6.74 -2.92
N ASP A 237 19.23 -5.55 -2.96
CA ASP A 237 19.18 -4.62 -1.83
C ASP A 237 17.81 -3.94 -1.75
N ILE A 238 17.21 -3.93 -0.56
CA ILE A 238 15.92 -3.28 -0.36
C ILE A 238 16.16 -1.77 -0.29
N LEU A 239 15.46 -1.03 -1.15
CA LEU A 239 15.36 0.42 -1.08
C LEU A 239 14.69 0.78 0.26
N SER A 240 15.47 1.26 1.23
CA SER A 240 14.93 1.68 2.52
C SER A 240 15.48 3.02 2.94
N ASP A 241 14.57 3.90 3.35
CA ASP A 241 14.84 5.14 4.08
C ASP A 241 15.08 4.86 5.59
N ARG A 242 15.75 3.74 5.92
CA ARG A 242 16.01 3.33 7.33
C ARG A 242 17.48 3.57 7.67
N PRO A 243 17.84 4.11 8.86
CA PRO A 243 19.15 4.72 9.11
C PRO A 243 20.34 3.73 9.25
N HIS A 244 20.20 2.47 8.84
CA HIS A 244 21.14 1.40 9.20
C HIS A 244 21.32 0.37 8.08
N GLY A 245 21.96 0.75 6.97
CA GLY A 245 22.47 -0.15 5.92
C GLY A 245 21.37 -0.87 5.12
N TYR A 246 21.58 -1.04 3.81
CA TYR A 246 20.64 -1.73 2.94
C TYR A 246 20.43 -3.18 3.43
N PRO A 247 19.23 -3.56 3.93
CA PRO A 247 18.98 -4.96 4.21
C PRO A 247 18.78 -5.67 2.88
N THR A 248 19.62 -6.65 2.57
CA THR A 248 19.39 -7.53 1.42
C THR A 248 18.06 -8.26 1.56
N SER A 249 17.29 -8.32 0.47
CA SER A 249 16.07 -9.10 0.31
C SER A 249 16.40 -10.59 0.41
N ARG A 250 16.01 -11.25 1.51
CA ARG A 250 16.38 -12.65 1.80
C ARG A 250 15.15 -13.45 2.18
N LYS A 251 15.00 -14.64 1.59
CA LYS A 251 13.95 -15.62 1.91
C LYS A 251 13.79 -15.86 3.42
N SER A 252 14.91 -15.87 4.16
CA SER A 252 14.92 -16.05 5.62
C SER A 252 14.14 -14.97 6.39
N ARG A 253 13.94 -13.78 5.82
CA ARG A 253 13.13 -12.71 6.44
C ARG A 253 11.66 -13.10 6.49
N ASP A 254 11.11 -13.59 5.38
CA ASP A 254 9.73 -14.06 5.30
C ASP A 254 9.52 -15.31 6.15
N LEU A 255 10.46 -16.25 6.15
CA LEU A 255 10.39 -17.44 7.01
C LEU A 255 10.40 -17.06 8.50
N ALA A 256 11.23 -16.09 8.89
CA ALA A 256 11.22 -15.57 10.25
C ALA A 256 9.90 -14.85 10.59
N ALA A 257 9.30 -14.15 9.63
CA ALA A 257 8.00 -13.51 9.81
C ALA A 257 6.87 -14.53 9.97
N LEU A 258 6.85 -15.62 9.19
CA LEU A 258 5.89 -16.72 9.37
C LEU A 258 6.01 -17.38 10.75
N ASN A 259 7.22 -17.60 11.25
CA ASN A 259 7.43 -18.14 12.59
C ASN A 259 6.93 -17.18 13.68
N LYS A 260 7.20 -15.87 13.53
CA LYS A 260 6.66 -14.85 14.44
C LYS A 260 5.14 -14.82 14.40
N LEU A 261 4.54 -14.93 13.21
CA LEU A 261 3.08 -14.97 13.03
C LEU A 261 2.47 -16.20 13.72
N ARG A 262 3.11 -17.37 13.61
CA ARG A 262 2.67 -18.59 14.29
C ARG A 262 2.57 -18.40 15.80
N THR A 263 3.59 -17.80 16.43
CA THR A 263 3.57 -17.49 17.87
C THR A 263 2.56 -16.40 18.19
N TRP A 264 2.46 -15.37 17.35
CA TRP A 264 1.54 -14.26 17.53
C TRP A 264 0.06 -14.68 17.49
N LEU A 265 -0.29 -15.71 16.70
CA LEU A 265 -1.65 -16.24 16.67
C LEU A 265 -2.10 -16.90 17.99
N ASP A 266 -1.17 -17.29 18.87
CA ASP A 266 -1.51 -17.81 20.21
C ASP A 266 -1.93 -16.70 21.17
N GLU A 267 -1.33 -15.51 21.02
CA GLU A 267 -1.61 -14.34 21.85
C GLU A 267 -1.53 -13.07 20.99
N PRO A 268 -2.62 -12.73 20.25
CA PRO A 268 -2.61 -11.60 19.33
C PRO A 268 -2.47 -10.27 20.06
N VAL A 269 -1.36 -9.57 19.80
CA VAL A 269 -1.13 -8.20 20.27
C VAL A 269 -1.12 -7.22 19.11
N ALA A 270 -1.36 -5.94 19.38
CA ALA A 270 -1.38 -4.92 18.34
C ALA A 270 -0.10 -4.95 17.49
N PRO A 271 -0.20 -5.09 16.16
CA PRO A 271 0.97 -5.06 15.30
C PRO A 271 1.67 -3.72 15.48
N ARG A 272 3.02 -3.76 15.52
CA ARG A 272 3.79 -2.53 15.44
C ARG A 272 3.56 -1.95 14.06
N LEU A 273 2.71 -0.93 13.96
CA LEU A 273 2.70 -0.05 12.79
C LEU A 273 4.16 0.36 12.57
N ASN A 274 4.70 0.11 11.38
CA ASN A 274 5.99 0.66 10.99
C ASN A 274 5.87 2.18 11.25
N ARG A 275 6.45 2.65 12.35
CA ARG A 275 6.67 4.07 12.63
C ARG A 275 7.72 4.53 11.62
N ALA A 276 7.32 4.66 10.37
CA ALA A 276 7.93 5.62 9.49
C ALA A 276 7.29 6.96 9.89
N VAL A 277 8.15 7.85 10.39
CA VAL A 277 7.92 9.26 10.69
C VAL A 277 7.14 9.57 11.98
N HIS A 278 7.91 9.90 13.04
CA HIS A 278 7.50 10.91 14.05
C HIS A 278 7.77 12.30 13.49
#